data_AF-U6E0D0-F1
#
_entry.id   AF-U6E0D0-F1
#
_cell.length_a   1.000
_cell.length_b   1.000
_cell.length_c   1.000
_cell.angle_alpha   90.00
_cell.angle_beta   90.00
_cell.angle_gamma   90.00
#
_symmetry.space_group_name_H-M   'P 1'
#
loop_
_entity.id
_entity.type
_entity.pdbx_description
1 polymer ?
#
loop_
_entity_poly.entity_id
_entity_poly.type
_entity_poly.pdbx_seq_one_letter_code
_entity_poly.pdbx_strand_id
1 'polypeptide(L)'
;MEPCSCDTFVALPPATVGNRIIFGKNSDRLCDEVQEVVYFPAAVHDNLREHLQCTYIEIDQVPETYAVVLSRPSWLWGAEMGA
;
A
#
# COMPACT_ATOMS: atom_id res chain seq x y z
N MET A 1 -3.60 -26.82 10.84
CA MET A 1 -3.17 -25.50 11.33
C MET A 1 -4.26 -24.55 10.91
N GLU A 2 -4.89 -23.84 11.85
CA GLU A 2 -5.84 -22.79 11.45
C GLU A 2 -5.07 -21.70 10.69
N PRO A 3 -5.68 -21.05 9.67
CA PRO A 3 -5.03 -19.95 8.99
C PRO A 3 -4.75 -18.83 9.99
N CYS A 4 -3.47 -18.51 10.21
CA CYS A 4 -3.09 -17.24 10.81
C CYS A 4 -3.30 -16.17 9.73
N SER A 5 -4.20 -15.23 10.00
CA SER A 5 -4.58 -14.17 9.05
C SER A 5 -3.98 -12.85 9.51
N CYS A 6 -3.80 -11.94 8.56
CA CYS A 6 -3.44 -10.55 8.84
C CYS A 6 -4.40 -9.91 9.86
N ASP A 7 -3.84 -9.18 10.82
CA ASP A 7 -4.60 -8.34 11.74
C ASP A 7 -4.83 -6.95 11.15
N THR A 8 -5.98 -6.36 11.43
CA THR A 8 -6.29 -4.97 11.09
C THR A 8 -6.99 -4.30 12.25
N PHE A 9 -6.65 -3.05 12.52
CA PHE A 9 -7.35 -2.23 13.49
C PHE A 9 -7.62 -0.83 12.94
N VAL A 10 -8.68 -0.22 13.48
CA VAL A 10 -8.99 1.19 13.26
C VAL A 10 -9.26 1.84 14.61
N ALA A 11 -8.65 2.99 14.85
CA ALA A 11 -9.00 3.86 15.97
C ALA A 11 -9.67 5.12 15.42
N LEU A 12 -10.96 5.27 15.75
CA LEU A 12 -11.80 6.39 15.34
C LEU A 12 -11.89 7.43 16.47
N PRO A 13 -12.25 8.69 16.18
CA PRO A 13 -12.58 9.65 17.23
C PRO A 13 -13.70 9.15 18.15
N PRO A 14 -13.64 9.39 19.48
CA PRO A 14 -12.63 10.17 20.20
C PRO A 14 -11.48 9.31 20.78
N ALA A 15 -11.26 8.09 20.28
CA ALA A 15 -10.33 7.13 20.87
C ALA A 15 -8.84 7.50 20.71
N THR A 16 -8.52 8.56 19.98
CA THR A 16 -7.15 8.99 19.67
C THR A 16 -6.90 10.43 20.09
N VAL A 17 -5.64 10.75 20.42
CA VAL A 17 -5.23 12.13 20.71
C VAL A 17 -5.47 13.02 19.48
N GLY A 18 -6.23 14.09 19.68
CA GLY A 18 -6.53 15.06 18.62
C GLY A 18 -7.55 14.57 17.58
N ASN A 19 -8.40 13.58 17.90
CA ASN A 19 -9.46 13.09 17.01
C ASN A 19 -8.94 12.63 15.64
N ARG A 20 -7.76 12.02 15.60
CA ARG A 20 -7.17 11.47 14.37
C ARG A 20 -7.76 10.10 14.06
N ILE A 21 -7.90 9.78 12.79
CA ILE A 21 -8.18 8.41 12.37
C ILE A 21 -6.85 7.68 12.22
N ILE A 22 -6.69 6.55 12.91
CA ILE A 22 -5.51 5.68 12.75
C ILE A 22 -6.00 4.37 12.16
N PHE A 23 -5.47 4.02 11.01
CA PHE A 23 -5.62 2.70 10.40
C PHE A 23 -4.29 1.97 10.53
N GLY A 24 -4.32 0.73 11.00
CA GLY A 24 -3.14 -0.11 11.10
C GLY A 24 -3.44 -1.54 10.68
N LYS A 25 -2.46 -2.17 10.06
CA LYS A 25 -2.53 -3.54 9.58
C LYS A 25 -1.20 -4.23 9.90
N ASN A 26 -1.26 -5.45 10.39
CA ASN A 26 -0.13 -6.38 10.37
C ASN A 26 -0.31 -7.36 9.21
N SER A 27 0.74 -7.53 8.41
CA SER A 27 0.76 -8.46 7.30
C SER A 27 1.56 -9.69 7.74
N ASP A 28 0.87 -10.80 7.98
CA ASP A 28 1.51 -12.08 8.30
C ASP A 28 2.20 -12.62 7.06
N ARG A 29 3.48 -12.97 7.20
CA ARG A 29 4.35 -13.28 6.05
C ARG A 29 5.21 -14.51 6.30
N LEU A 30 5.69 -15.11 5.21
CA LEU A 30 6.77 -16.09 5.28
C LEU A 30 8.04 -15.43 5.83
N CYS A 31 8.80 -16.16 6.65
CA CYS A 31 9.94 -15.61 7.41
C CYS A 31 10.98 -14.89 6.54
N ASP A 32 11.18 -15.36 5.31
CA ASP A 32 12.25 -14.87 4.42
C ASP A 32 11.73 -13.89 3.35
N GLU A 33 10.47 -13.47 3.41
CA GLU A 33 9.96 -12.49 2.47
C GLU A 33 10.47 -11.08 2.81
N VAL A 34 11.22 -10.48 1.88
CA VAL A 34 11.72 -9.12 2.03
C VAL A 34 10.56 -8.12 2.04
N GLN A 35 10.46 -7.37 3.12
CA GLN A 35 9.54 -6.25 3.28
C GLN A 35 10.28 -4.92 3.10
N GLU A 36 9.84 -4.15 2.11
CA GLU A 36 10.42 -2.85 1.80
C GLU A 36 9.53 -1.73 2.32
N VAL A 37 10.15 -0.67 2.83
CA VAL A 37 9.50 0.63 3.06
C VAL A 37 10.05 1.60 2.02
N VAL A 38 9.22 1.93 1.04
CA VAL A 38 9.61 2.70 -0.14
C VAL A 38 8.74 3.94 -0.28
N TYR A 39 9.37 5.04 -0.69
CA TYR A 39 8.69 6.28 -1.00
C TYR A 39 8.58 6.45 -2.52
N PHE A 40 7.36 6.72 -2.99
CA PHE A 40 7.10 7.12 -4.36
C PHE A 40 6.63 8.57 -4.36
N PRO A 41 7.31 9.47 -5.09
CA PRO A 41 6.87 10.86 -5.19
C PRO A 41 5.59 10.97 -6.03
N ALA A 42 4.85 12.06 -5.83
CA ALA A 42 3.76 12.43 -6.72
C ALA A 42 4.30 12.65 -8.14
N ALA A 43 3.52 12.28 -9.14
CA ALA A 43 3.89 12.44 -10.54
C ALA A 43 2.71 12.88 -11.41
N VAL A 44 3.03 13.58 -12.49
CA VAL A 44 2.11 13.89 -13.59
C VAL A 44 2.56 13.10 -14.81
N HIS A 45 1.62 12.46 -15.51
CA HIS A 45 1.89 11.57 -16.63
C HIS A 45 1.31 12.12 -17.93
N ASP A 46 2.16 12.32 -18.93
CA ASP A 46 1.76 12.95 -20.20
C ASP A 46 1.09 11.97 -21.18
N ASN A 47 1.41 10.68 -21.10
CA ASN A 47 0.91 9.67 -22.04
C ASN A 47 -0.21 8.81 -21.43
N LEU A 48 -1.44 9.31 -21.48
CA LEU A 48 -2.62 8.62 -20.94
C LEU A 48 -3.08 7.40 -21.76
N ARG A 49 -2.43 7.11 -22.90
CA ARG A 49 -2.69 5.90 -23.68
C ARG A 49 -1.77 4.75 -23.28
N GLU A 50 -0.80 5.00 -22.41
CA GLU A 50 0.06 3.97 -21.87
C GLU A 50 -0.72 3.12 -20.86
N HIS A 51 -0.40 1.83 -20.82
CA HIS A 51 -0.87 0.92 -19.80
C HIS A 51 0.25 0.66 -18.80
N LEU A 52 -0.10 0.63 -17.52
CA LEU A 52 0.80 0.31 -16.43
C LEU A 52 0.73 -1.19 -16.11
N GLN A 53 1.84 -1.88 -16.29
CA GLN A 53 1.98 -3.28 -15.88
C GLN A 53 2.09 -3.38 -14.36
N CYS A 54 1.10 -3.99 -13.73
CA CYS A 54 1.10 -4.43 -12.35
C CYS A 54 1.62 -5.88 -12.27
N THR A 55 1.62 -6.50 -11.08
CA THR A 55 2.18 -7.85 -10.90
C THR A 55 1.59 -8.89 -11.85
N TYR A 56 0.28 -8.85 -12.08
CA TYR A 56 -0.42 -9.85 -12.91
C TYR A 56 -1.42 -9.26 -13.91
N ILE A 57 -1.62 -7.95 -13.91
CA ILE A 57 -2.59 -7.26 -14.75
C ILE A 57 -1.97 -5.99 -15.33
N GLU A 58 -2.56 -5.46 -16.38
CA GLU A 58 -2.31 -4.12 -16.88
C GLU A 58 -3.51 -3.23 -16.54
N ILE A 59 -3.25 -1.97 -16.20
CA ILE A 59 -4.28 -0.95 -15.96
C ILE A 59 -4.00 0.30 -16.81
N ASP A 60 -5.01 1.10 -17.09
CA ASP A 60 -4.83 2.38 -17.78
C ASP A 60 -4.04 3.37 -16.90
N GLN A 61 -3.15 4.14 -17.52
CA GLN A 61 -2.43 5.21 -16.83
C GLN A 61 -3.36 6.36 -16.42
N VAL A 62 -3.10 6.95 -15.25
CA VAL A 62 -3.81 8.14 -14.76
C VAL A 62 -2.99 9.41 -14.98
N PRO A 63 -3.62 10.59 -15.10
CA PRO A 63 -2.88 11.84 -15.31
C PRO A 63 -1.99 12.25 -14.15
N GLU A 64 -2.40 11.94 -12.92
CA GLU A 64 -1.70 12.36 -11.71
C GLU A 64 -1.73 11.26 -10.65
N THR A 65 -0.63 11.12 -9.94
CA THR A 65 -0.48 10.21 -8.79
C THR A 65 -0.05 11.00 -7.56
N TYR A 66 -0.54 10.59 -6.39
CA TYR A 66 -0.12 11.17 -5.11
C TYR A 66 1.22 10.58 -4.65
N ALA A 67 1.94 11.37 -3.86
CA ALA A 67 3.11 10.86 -3.17
C ALA A 67 2.66 9.88 -2.08
N VAL A 68 3.31 8.73 -2.00
CA VAL A 68 2.96 7.67 -1.05
C VAL A 68 4.20 7.06 -0.41
N VAL A 69 4.08 6.65 0.84
CA VAL A 69 5.02 5.72 1.49
C VAL A 69 4.35 4.37 1.61
N LEU A 70 4.97 3.35 1.03
CA LEU A 70 4.43 2.01 0.92
C LEU A 70 5.26 1.01 1.70
N SER A 71 4.57 0.08 2.37
CA SER A 71 5.14 -1.12 2.97
C SER A 71 4.67 -2.34 2.17
N ARG A 72 5.60 -3.01 1.48
CA ARG A 72 5.27 -4.05 0.49
C ARG A 72 6.25 -5.22 0.48
N PRO A 73 5.81 -6.41 0.04
CA PRO A 73 6.73 -7.44 -0.45
C PRO A 73 7.55 -6.89 -1.63
N SER A 74 8.85 -7.21 -1.69
CA SER A 74 9.75 -6.70 -2.74
C SER A 74 9.31 -7.03 -4.17
N TRP A 75 8.61 -8.15 -4.36
CA TRP A 75 8.15 -8.66 -5.66
C TRP A 75 6.79 -8.10 -6.11
N LEU A 76 6.04 -7.46 -5.22
CA LEU A 76 4.66 -7.02 -5.47
C LEU A 76 4.63 -5.61 -6.06
N TRP A 77 3.78 -5.39 -7.07
CA TRP A 77 3.39 -4.06 -7.52
C TRP A 77 2.29 -3.52 -6.60
N GLY A 78 2.43 -2.27 -6.16
CA GLY A 78 1.57 -1.71 -5.11
C GLY A 78 2.08 -2.06 -3.71
N ALA A 79 1.17 -2.24 -2.75
CA ALA A 79 1.51 -2.49 -1.36
C ALA A 79 0.39 -3.14 -0.54
N GLU A 80 0.77 -3.69 0.60
CA GLU A 80 -0.15 -4.24 1.60
C GLU A 80 -0.73 -3.15 2.51
N MET A 81 0.02 -2.07 2.71
CA MET A 81 -0.32 -0.90 3.53
C MET A 81 0.55 0.31 3.13
N GLY A 82 0.06 1.52 3.36
CA GLY A 82 0.77 2.76 3.06
C GLY A 82 -0.03 4.00 3.46
N ALA A 83 0.54 5.17 3.23
CA ALA A 83 -0.06 6.48 3.47
C ALA A 83 0.32 7.48 2.39
#